data_AF-A0AA36HJ60-F1
#
_entry.id   AF-A0AA36HJ60-F1
#
_cell.length_a   1.000
_cell.length_b   1.000
_cell.length_c   1.000
_cell.angle_alpha   90.00
_cell.angle_beta   90.00
_cell.angle_gamma   90.00
#
_symmetry.space_group_name_H-M   'P 1'
#
loop_
_entity.id
_entity.type
_entity.pdbx_description
1 polymer ?
#
loop_
_entity_poly.entity_id
_entity_poly.type
_entity_poly.pdbx_seq_one_letter_code
_entity_poly.pdbx_strand_id
1 'polypeptide(L)'
;MPRKPIVGGNWKCNPKTLEEAQKLIGEWKNQVPLDKRKIDVFACPMMPHLLKVKLPMEKLGISACAQNCSKTGEGAFTGEVSAAQLKDARVQWTLLGHSERRTKYGETDEEVAEKVSQALAAGLKVVLAIGELLDEREASKTDEVNERMLKPVVAKVKEEDWSRIVIAYEPVWAIGTGKVATPEQAEETHAAIRAYMAKAVSEDVAEKVRIQYGGSVTVDNCAELIKKPNIDGFLVGGASLKASFMEIVQKSTPPPVLKKPKWSKITDLNPTTKGFNCMLKCTKAAAQVEGTEGVFEAVCGDDTGMCTVSFRNKDLCDICKEGASLRMQNAAVRMVKGGYMRLVVDKWSAFKPADEPVDFEVKTSNDVSSVEYELVDAWPD
;
A
#
# COMPACT_ATOMS: atom_id res chain seq x y z
N MET A 1 4.66 12.98 -2.65
CA MET A 1 4.49 11.70 -1.92
C MET A 1 4.90 10.58 -2.85
N PRO A 2 5.56 9.50 -2.38
CA PRO A 2 5.90 8.38 -3.26
C PRO A 2 4.63 7.80 -3.88
N ARG A 3 4.70 7.40 -5.16
CA ARG A 3 3.62 6.74 -5.87
C ARG A 3 3.25 5.45 -5.13
N LYS A 4 1.95 5.15 -5.05
CA LYS A 4 1.47 3.92 -4.42
C LYS A 4 1.95 2.70 -5.21
N PRO A 5 2.68 1.75 -4.60
CA PRO A 5 3.18 0.59 -5.32
C PRO A 5 2.06 -0.25 -5.94
N ILE A 6 2.37 -0.91 -7.06
CA ILE A 6 1.47 -1.83 -7.75
C ILE A 6 2.17 -3.12 -8.17
N VAL A 7 1.65 -4.27 -7.73
CA VAL A 7 2.23 -5.59 -8.04
C VAL A 7 1.21 -6.45 -8.81
N GLY A 8 1.61 -6.87 -10.01
CA GLY A 8 0.84 -7.75 -10.89
C GLY A 8 1.43 -9.15 -10.95
N GLY A 9 0.59 -10.18 -10.97
CA GLY A 9 1.01 -11.56 -11.25
C GLY A 9 0.54 -12.00 -12.63
N ASN A 10 1.42 -12.06 -13.62
CA ASN A 10 1.09 -12.59 -14.95
C ASN A 10 1.27 -14.11 -14.97
N TRP A 11 0.16 -14.86 -14.95
CA TRP A 11 0.20 -16.33 -14.95
C TRP A 11 0.58 -16.91 -16.33
N LYS A 12 0.51 -16.09 -17.39
CA LYS A 12 0.69 -16.53 -18.78
C LYS A 12 -0.25 -17.71 -19.10
N CYS A 13 0.17 -18.66 -19.92
CA CYS A 13 -0.60 -19.86 -20.23
C CYS A 13 -0.53 -20.91 -19.09
N ASN A 14 -0.91 -20.52 -17.86
CA ASN A 14 -0.94 -21.37 -16.67
C ASN A 14 -2.06 -20.94 -15.70
N PRO A 15 -2.42 -21.81 -14.74
CA PRO A 15 -2.09 -23.24 -14.68
C PRO A 15 -2.96 -24.07 -15.65
N LYS A 16 -2.73 -25.38 -15.75
CA LYS A 16 -3.40 -26.24 -16.74
C LYS A 16 -4.88 -26.42 -16.43
N THR A 17 -5.22 -26.52 -15.14
CA THR A 17 -6.59 -26.81 -14.70
C THR A 17 -7.17 -25.67 -13.86
N LEU A 18 -8.49 -25.58 -13.83
CA LEU A 18 -9.19 -24.65 -12.94
C LEU A 18 -8.94 -24.98 -11.45
N GLU A 19 -8.80 -26.26 -11.12
CA GLU A 19 -8.50 -26.71 -9.75
C GLU A 19 -7.13 -26.19 -9.28
N GLU A 20 -6.10 -26.29 -10.13
CA GLU A 20 -4.77 -25.72 -9.85
C GLU A 20 -4.84 -24.21 -9.65
N ALA A 21 -5.64 -23.51 -10.46
CA ALA A 21 -5.84 -22.06 -10.32
C ALA A 21 -6.53 -21.69 -9.01
N GLN A 22 -7.55 -22.46 -8.60
CA GLN A 22 -8.23 -22.27 -7.32
C GLN A 22 -7.33 -22.61 -6.13
N LYS A 23 -6.52 -23.66 -6.25
CA LYS A 23 -5.52 -24.04 -5.24
C LYS A 23 -4.51 -22.93 -5.01
N LEU A 24 -3.96 -22.34 -6.09
CA LEU A 24 -3.03 -21.20 -6.00
C LEU A 24 -3.64 -20.01 -5.23
N ILE A 25 -4.90 -19.67 -5.47
CA ILE A 25 -5.59 -18.60 -4.74
C ILE A 25 -5.80 -19.00 -3.26
N GLY A 26 -6.07 -20.28 -3.00
CA GLY A 26 -6.13 -20.83 -1.65
C GLY A 26 -4.80 -20.67 -0.89
N GLU A 27 -3.67 -20.88 -1.57
CA GLU A 27 -2.34 -20.66 -1.00
C GLU A 27 -2.09 -19.18 -0.67
N TRP A 28 -2.57 -18.26 -1.51
CA TRP A 28 -2.49 -16.82 -1.23
C TRP A 28 -3.36 -16.38 -0.05
N LYS A 29 -4.52 -17.02 0.16
CA LYS A 29 -5.42 -16.71 1.28
C LYS A 29 -4.77 -16.94 2.65
N ASN A 30 -3.83 -17.87 2.74
CA ASN A 30 -3.14 -18.21 3.99
C ASN A 30 -2.08 -17.18 4.40
N GLN A 31 -1.95 -16.08 3.64
CA GLN A 31 -0.97 -15.03 3.86
C GLN A 31 -1.59 -13.81 4.57
N VAL A 32 -0.74 -12.85 4.98
CA VAL A 32 -1.16 -11.63 5.67
C VAL A 32 -2.19 -10.86 4.83
N PRO A 33 -3.30 -10.39 5.41
CA PRO A 33 -4.30 -9.59 4.69
C PRO A 33 -3.70 -8.35 4.03
N LEU A 34 -4.12 -8.07 2.78
CA LEU A 34 -3.64 -6.92 2.01
C LEU A 34 -4.25 -5.60 2.51
N ASP A 35 -3.39 -4.61 2.79
CA ASP A 35 -3.83 -3.23 3.00
C ASP A 35 -3.94 -2.50 1.65
N LYS A 36 -5.15 -2.49 1.09
CA LYS A 36 -5.47 -1.80 -0.17
C LYS A 36 -5.18 -0.31 -0.16
N ARG A 37 -4.87 0.33 0.98
CA ARG A 37 -4.46 1.74 1.02
C ARG A 37 -2.98 1.92 0.70
N LYS A 38 -2.17 0.87 0.89
CA LYS A 38 -0.71 0.92 0.76
C LYS A 38 -0.18 0.36 -0.56
N ILE A 39 -0.89 -0.60 -1.16
CA ILE A 39 -0.46 -1.28 -2.39
C ILE A 39 -1.68 -1.68 -3.22
N ASP A 40 -1.54 -1.60 -4.55
CA ASP A 40 -2.48 -2.19 -5.49
C ASP A 40 -1.95 -3.55 -5.95
N VAL A 41 -2.83 -4.55 -6.03
CA VAL A 41 -2.46 -5.91 -6.47
C VAL A 41 -3.42 -6.39 -7.53
N PHE A 42 -2.90 -7.00 -8.59
CA PHE A 42 -3.70 -7.68 -9.60
C PHE A 42 -3.07 -9.02 -10.01
N ALA A 43 -3.88 -9.89 -10.60
CA ALA A 43 -3.41 -11.12 -11.23
C ALA A 43 -4.04 -11.29 -12.61
N CYS A 44 -3.26 -11.82 -13.55
CA CYS A 44 -3.66 -12.07 -14.92
C CYS A 44 -3.82 -13.59 -15.14
N PRO A 45 -4.98 -14.20 -14.79
CA PRO A 45 -5.24 -15.59 -15.11
C PRO A 45 -5.53 -15.77 -16.61
N MET A 46 -5.34 -16.99 -17.11
CA MET A 46 -5.76 -17.32 -18.48
C MET A 46 -7.28 -17.18 -18.64
N MET A 47 -7.72 -16.76 -19.84
CA MET A 47 -9.11 -16.38 -20.12
C MET A 47 -10.15 -17.46 -19.73
N PRO A 48 -9.94 -18.77 -19.99
CA PRO A 48 -10.89 -19.81 -19.60
C PRO A 48 -11.14 -19.89 -18.08
N HIS A 49 -10.16 -19.49 -17.27
CA HIS A 49 -10.25 -19.55 -15.81
C HIS A 49 -10.72 -18.22 -15.19
N LEU A 50 -10.46 -17.09 -15.86
CA LEU A 50 -10.62 -15.72 -15.35
C LEU A 50 -11.92 -15.50 -14.57
N LEU A 51 -13.08 -15.83 -15.14
CA LEU A 51 -14.38 -15.58 -14.49
C LEU A 51 -14.64 -16.46 -13.26
N LYS A 52 -14.03 -17.65 -13.20
CA LYS A 52 -14.16 -18.57 -12.07
C LYS A 52 -13.23 -18.19 -10.91
N VAL A 53 -12.10 -17.55 -11.21
CA VAL A 53 -11.10 -17.17 -10.19
C VAL A 53 -11.21 -15.72 -9.73
N LYS A 54 -11.89 -14.86 -10.49
CA LYS A 54 -12.05 -13.43 -10.20
C LYS A 54 -12.58 -13.15 -8.79
N LEU A 55 -13.77 -13.67 -8.45
CA LEU A 55 -14.40 -13.40 -7.15
C LEU A 55 -13.53 -13.89 -5.97
N PRO A 56 -12.94 -15.12 -6.01
CA PRO A 56 -11.96 -15.54 -5.02
C PRO A 56 -10.77 -14.56 -4.87
N MET A 57 -10.19 -14.06 -5.95
CA MET A 57 -9.09 -13.08 -5.90
C MET A 57 -9.53 -11.74 -5.31
N GLU A 58 -10.70 -11.23 -5.70
CA GLU A 58 -11.21 -9.94 -5.21
C GLU A 58 -11.49 -9.95 -3.70
N LYS A 59 -11.90 -11.10 -3.15
CA LYS A 59 -12.04 -11.32 -1.69
C LYS A 59 -10.71 -11.20 -0.94
N LEU A 60 -9.59 -11.51 -1.60
CA LEU A 60 -8.24 -11.28 -1.06
C LEU A 60 -7.73 -9.86 -1.30
N GLY A 61 -8.49 -9.07 -2.06
CA GLY A 61 -8.09 -7.73 -2.47
C GLY A 61 -7.21 -7.66 -3.72
N ILE A 62 -7.15 -8.75 -4.48
CA ILE A 62 -6.42 -8.87 -5.74
C ILE A 62 -7.40 -8.62 -6.89
N SER A 63 -7.11 -7.63 -7.73
CA SER A 63 -7.95 -7.30 -8.89
C SER A 63 -7.73 -8.30 -10.03
N ALA A 64 -8.78 -8.64 -10.77
CA ALA A 64 -8.65 -9.46 -11.97
C ALA A 64 -8.19 -8.62 -13.17
N CYS A 65 -7.20 -9.14 -13.89
CA CYS A 65 -6.65 -8.56 -15.11
C CYS A 65 -6.75 -9.58 -16.26
N ALA A 66 -7.23 -9.16 -17.43
CA ALA A 66 -7.16 -10.00 -18.63
C ALA A 66 -5.74 -9.96 -19.21
N GLN A 67 -5.24 -11.08 -19.72
CA GLN A 67 -3.90 -11.14 -20.34
C GLN A 67 -3.79 -10.47 -21.72
N ASN A 68 -4.94 -10.17 -22.35
CA ASN A 68 -5.06 -9.47 -23.62
C ASN A 68 -6.52 -9.04 -23.82
N CYS A 69 -6.74 -8.03 -24.66
CA CYS A 69 -8.03 -7.79 -25.31
C CYS A 69 -7.81 -7.43 -26.78
N SER A 70 -8.88 -7.50 -27.56
CA SER A 70 -8.79 -7.21 -28.99
C SER A 70 -8.56 -5.74 -29.28
N LYS A 71 -7.92 -5.47 -30.43
CA LYS A 71 -7.88 -4.13 -31.02
C LYS A 71 -9.21 -3.76 -31.68
N THR A 72 -10.05 -4.77 -31.88
CA THR A 72 -11.35 -4.63 -32.52
C THR A 72 -12.46 -4.58 -31.46
N GLY A 73 -13.58 -3.96 -31.82
CA GLY A 73 -14.80 -4.04 -31.03
C GLY A 73 -15.51 -5.38 -31.23
N GLU A 74 -16.82 -5.36 -31.05
CA GLU A 74 -17.67 -6.51 -31.40
C GLU A 74 -17.71 -6.70 -32.92
N GLY A 75 -17.69 -7.96 -33.38
CA GLY A 75 -17.73 -8.27 -34.81
C GLY A 75 -17.26 -9.68 -35.14
N ALA A 76 -16.96 -9.91 -36.43
CA ALA A 76 -16.53 -11.19 -36.98
C ALA A 76 -15.03 -11.47 -36.72
N PHE A 77 -14.66 -11.58 -35.43
CA PHE A 77 -13.29 -11.80 -34.97
C PHE A 77 -13.21 -13.06 -34.11
N THR A 78 -13.39 -14.23 -34.75
CA THR A 78 -13.45 -15.52 -34.05
C THR A 78 -12.21 -15.74 -33.18
N GLY A 79 -12.43 -15.96 -31.88
CA GLY A 79 -11.38 -16.22 -30.89
C GLY A 79 -10.89 -15.00 -30.12
N GLU A 80 -11.25 -13.79 -30.54
CA GLU A 80 -10.90 -12.56 -29.84
C GLU A 80 -11.89 -12.24 -28.70
N VAL A 81 -11.42 -11.48 -27.72
CA VAL A 81 -12.24 -10.95 -26.61
C VAL A 81 -12.17 -9.43 -26.63
N SER A 82 -13.32 -8.77 -26.78
CA SER A 82 -13.37 -7.30 -26.84
C SER A 82 -13.22 -6.67 -25.46
N ALA A 83 -12.78 -5.41 -25.42
CA ALA A 83 -12.71 -4.65 -24.17
C ALA A 83 -14.09 -4.47 -23.51
N ALA A 84 -15.16 -4.33 -24.31
CA ALA A 84 -16.53 -4.24 -23.82
C ALA A 84 -16.98 -5.52 -23.12
N GLN A 85 -16.65 -6.70 -23.65
CA GLN A 85 -16.95 -7.99 -23.02
C GLN A 85 -16.23 -8.16 -21.68
N LEU A 86 -14.96 -7.73 -21.59
CA LEU A 86 -14.24 -7.70 -20.31
C LEU A 86 -14.90 -6.76 -19.29
N LYS A 87 -15.34 -5.60 -19.75
CA LYS A 87 -16.04 -4.61 -18.91
C LYS A 87 -17.37 -5.16 -18.39
N ASP A 88 -18.16 -5.80 -19.25
CA ASP A 88 -19.42 -6.46 -18.89
C ASP A 88 -19.21 -7.57 -17.85
N ALA A 89 -18.15 -8.38 -18.03
CA ALA A 89 -17.69 -9.35 -17.04
C ALA A 89 -17.11 -8.72 -15.73
N ARG A 90 -17.15 -7.38 -15.63
CA ARG A 90 -16.65 -6.57 -14.52
C ARG A 90 -15.15 -6.81 -14.24
N VAL A 91 -14.37 -7.13 -15.28
CA VAL A 91 -12.90 -7.15 -15.22
C VAL A 91 -12.42 -5.70 -15.19
N GLN A 92 -11.39 -5.41 -14.39
CA GLN A 92 -10.95 -4.04 -14.17
C GLN A 92 -9.73 -3.66 -15.00
N TRP A 93 -8.86 -4.63 -15.27
CA TRP A 93 -7.56 -4.42 -15.91
C TRP A 93 -7.39 -5.30 -17.14
N THR A 94 -6.56 -4.85 -18.07
CA THR A 94 -6.00 -5.72 -19.12
C THR A 94 -4.51 -5.43 -19.34
N LEU A 95 -3.72 -6.48 -19.51
CA LEU A 95 -2.33 -6.44 -19.93
C LEU A 95 -2.26 -6.41 -21.46
N LEU A 96 -1.54 -5.44 -22.02
CA LEU A 96 -1.42 -5.21 -23.45
C LEU A 96 0.04 -4.99 -23.83
N GLY A 97 0.43 -5.44 -25.02
CA GLY A 97 1.79 -5.26 -25.53
C GLY A 97 2.86 -6.12 -24.84
N HIS A 98 2.48 -7.15 -24.10
CA HIS A 98 3.44 -8.06 -23.46
C HIS A 98 4.41 -8.64 -24.50
N SER A 99 5.68 -8.74 -24.14
CA SER A 99 6.78 -9.19 -25.02
C SER A 99 6.46 -10.48 -25.80
N GLU A 100 5.83 -11.47 -25.16
CA GLU A 100 5.39 -12.72 -25.83
C GLU A 100 4.36 -12.49 -26.94
N ARG A 101 3.48 -11.50 -26.81
CA ARG A 101 2.50 -11.16 -27.87
C ARG A 101 3.17 -10.50 -29.06
N ARG A 102 4.11 -9.59 -28.80
CA ARG A 102 4.92 -8.94 -29.84
C ARG A 102 5.77 -9.94 -30.60
N THR A 103 6.50 -10.80 -29.88
CA THR A 103 7.47 -11.72 -30.47
C THR A 103 6.87 -12.99 -31.07
N LYS A 104 5.82 -13.57 -30.45
CA LYS A 104 5.24 -14.85 -30.91
C LYS A 104 3.99 -14.68 -31.77
N TYR A 105 3.28 -13.56 -31.62
CA TYR A 105 2.02 -13.29 -32.32
C TYR A 105 2.09 -12.05 -33.22
N GLY A 106 3.23 -11.37 -33.27
CA GLY A 106 3.49 -10.28 -34.22
C GLY A 106 2.79 -8.97 -33.93
N GLU A 107 2.38 -8.71 -32.68
CA GLU A 107 1.66 -7.46 -32.37
C GLU A 107 2.54 -6.23 -32.54
N THR A 108 2.10 -5.30 -33.39
CA THR A 108 2.84 -4.06 -33.69
C THR A 108 2.57 -2.96 -32.65
N ASP A 109 3.42 -1.93 -32.65
CA ASP A 109 3.26 -0.77 -31.75
C ASP A 109 1.92 -0.04 -31.98
N GLU A 110 1.48 0.06 -33.24
CA GLU A 110 0.19 0.65 -33.63
C GLU A 110 -0.99 -0.21 -33.19
N GLU A 111 -0.89 -1.53 -33.32
CA GLU A 111 -1.94 -2.44 -32.87
C GLU A 111 -2.11 -2.40 -31.36
N VAL A 112 -1.00 -2.37 -30.61
CA VAL A 112 -1.04 -2.21 -29.15
C VAL A 112 -1.66 -0.87 -28.79
N ALA A 113 -1.27 0.22 -29.44
CA ALA A 113 -1.84 1.53 -29.18
C ALA A 113 -3.36 1.60 -29.46
N GLU A 114 -3.83 0.90 -30.51
CA GLU A 114 -5.26 0.77 -30.76
C GLU A 114 -5.96 0.00 -29.63
N LYS A 115 -5.41 -1.12 -29.16
CA LYS A 115 -5.95 -1.87 -28.01
C LYS A 115 -6.02 -1.01 -26.75
N VAL A 116 -4.97 -0.23 -26.46
CA VAL A 116 -4.96 0.67 -25.30
C VAL A 116 -6.11 1.66 -25.39
N SER A 117 -6.29 2.31 -26.54
CA SER A 117 -7.39 3.23 -26.80
C SER A 117 -8.76 2.57 -26.57
N GLN A 118 -8.98 1.38 -27.16
CA GLN A 118 -10.24 0.63 -27.01
C GLN A 118 -10.50 0.21 -25.56
N ALA A 119 -9.49 -0.28 -24.85
CA ALA A 119 -9.60 -0.66 -23.45
C ALA A 119 -9.97 0.54 -22.56
N LEU A 120 -9.32 1.69 -22.78
CA LEU A 120 -9.62 2.91 -22.05
C LEU A 120 -11.02 3.44 -22.38
N ALA A 121 -11.45 3.41 -23.64
CA ALA A 121 -12.79 3.82 -24.06
C ALA A 121 -13.89 2.95 -23.42
N ALA A 122 -13.64 1.64 -23.27
CA ALA A 122 -14.54 0.73 -22.55
C ALA A 122 -14.51 0.90 -21.02
N GLY A 123 -13.66 1.79 -20.49
CA GLY A 123 -13.55 2.05 -19.05
C GLY A 123 -12.78 0.96 -18.29
N LEU A 124 -11.88 0.25 -18.97
CA LEU A 124 -10.86 -0.59 -18.33
C LEU A 124 -9.65 0.26 -17.90
N LYS A 125 -8.81 -0.33 -17.07
CA LYS A 125 -7.45 0.13 -16.79
C LYS A 125 -6.46 -0.75 -17.57
N VAL A 126 -5.30 -0.21 -17.88
CA VAL A 126 -4.33 -0.86 -18.77
C VAL A 126 -3.00 -1.05 -18.06
N VAL A 127 -2.43 -2.24 -18.20
CA VAL A 127 -1.01 -2.51 -17.96
C VAL A 127 -0.36 -2.60 -19.34
N LEU A 128 0.42 -1.58 -19.70
CA LEU A 128 1.09 -1.47 -21.00
C LEU A 128 2.51 -1.99 -20.87
N ALA A 129 2.81 -3.13 -21.47
CA ALA A 129 4.15 -3.68 -21.50
C ALA A 129 4.98 -3.13 -22.66
N ILE A 130 6.22 -2.76 -22.35
CA ILE A 130 7.25 -2.26 -23.27
C ILE A 130 8.60 -2.83 -22.88
N GLY A 131 9.56 -2.84 -23.78
CA GLY A 131 10.93 -3.23 -23.47
C GLY A 131 11.66 -3.83 -24.66
N GLU A 132 12.99 -3.84 -24.55
CA GLU A 132 13.90 -4.21 -25.62
C GLU A 132 14.33 -5.69 -25.56
N LEU A 133 14.67 -6.22 -26.74
CA LEU A 133 15.32 -7.52 -26.90
C LEU A 133 16.80 -7.45 -26.53
N LEU A 134 17.44 -8.62 -26.39
CA LEU A 134 18.87 -8.68 -26.05
C LEU A 134 19.75 -7.94 -27.07
N ASP A 135 19.53 -8.18 -28.36
CA ASP A 135 20.31 -7.55 -29.44
C ASP A 135 20.12 -6.01 -29.45
N GLU A 136 18.92 -5.53 -29.08
CA GLU A 136 18.64 -4.09 -28.96
C GLU A 136 19.36 -3.50 -27.73
N ARG A 137 19.41 -4.22 -26.61
CA ARG A 137 20.18 -3.83 -25.42
C ARG A 137 21.68 -3.77 -25.71
N GLU A 138 22.22 -4.79 -26.37
CA GLU A 138 23.64 -4.86 -26.74
C GLU A 138 24.02 -3.78 -27.76
N ALA A 139 23.07 -3.37 -28.60
CA ALA A 139 23.21 -2.23 -29.50
C ALA A 139 22.97 -0.86 -28.83
N SER A 140 22.76 -0.80 -27.51
CA SER A 140 22.46 0.42 -26.75
C SER A 140 21.21 1.18 -27.25
N LYS A 141 20.17 0.44 -27.67
CA LYS A 141 18.91 0.98 -28.19
C LYS A 141 17.75 0.94 -27.20
N THR A 142 17.99 0.64 -25.92
CA THR A 142 16.93 0.51 -24.90
C THR A 142 15.96 1.70 -24.91
N ASP A 143 16.48 2.93 -24.87
CA ASP A 143 15.63 4.13 -24.84
C ASP A 143 14.87 4.32 -26.15
N GLU A 144 15.53 4.18 -27.30
CA GLU A 144 14.91 4.27 -28.63
C GLU A 144 13.73 3.29 -28.76
N VAL A 145 13.90 2.06 -28.30
CA VAL A 145 12.86 1.02 -28.36
C VAL A 145 11.69 1.35 -27.45
N ASN A 146 11.95 1.76 -26.20
CA ASN A 146 10.90 2.13 -25.26
C ASN A 146 10.10 3.35 -25.75
N GLU A 147 10.78 4.38 -26.27
CA GLU A 147 10.14 5.55 -26.87
C GLU A 147 9.33 5.17 -28.11
N ARG A 148 9.86 4.32 -28.99
CA ARG A 148 9.15 3.80 -30.18
C ARG A 148 7.84 3.13 -29.79
N MET A 149 7.85 2.28 -28.77
CA MET A 149 6.67 1.56 -28.29
C MET A 149 5.64 2.49 -27.60
N LEU A 150 6.09 3.54 -26.91
CA LEU A 150 5.21 4.49 -26.22
C LEU A 150 4.60 5.53 -27.15
N LYS A 151 5.33 5.97 -28.18
CA LYS A 151 4.92 7.05 -29.08
C LYS A 151 3.52 6.91 -29.68
N PRO A 152 3.11 5.76 -30.27
CA PRO A 152 1.75 5.62 -30.82
C PRO A 152 0.68 5.61 -29.73
N VAL A 153 1.00 5.15 -28.52
CA VAL A 153 0.07 5.22 -27.37
C VAL A 153 -0.13 6.67 -26.95
N VAL A 154 0.96 7.43 -26.79
CA VAL A 154 0.92 8.87 -26.49
C VAL A 154 0.08 9.63 -27.51
N ALA A 155 0.19 9.29 -28.80
CA ALA A 155 -0.59 9.94 -29.86
C ALA A 155 -2.10 9.65 -29.80
N LYS A 156 -2.54 8.56 -29.16
CA LYS A 156 -3.95 8.14 -29.10
C LYS A 156 -4.62 8.40 -27.75
N VAL A 157 -3.85 8.52 -26.68
CA VAL A 157 -4.36 8.60 -25.30
C VAL A 157 -4.37 10.05 -24.81
N LYS A 158 -5.50 10.50 -24.27
CA LYS A 158 -5.62 11.81 -23.64
C LYS A 158 -4.85 11.87 -22.32
N GLU A 159 -4.36 13.05 -21.97
CA GLU A 159 -3.59 13.26 -20.73
C GLU A 159 -4.30 12.71 -19.47
N GLU A 160 -5.60 12.99 -19.32
CA GLU A 160 -6.43 12.53 -18.18
C GLU A 160 -6.53 11.00 -18.05
N ASP A 161 -6.41 10.27 -19.16
CA ASP A 161 -6.56 8.82 -19.21
C ASP A 161 -5.30 8.07 -18.72
N TRP A 162 -4.14 8.74 -18.66
CA TRP A 162 -2.92 8.16 -18.11
C TRP A 162 -3.03 7.76 -16.64
N SER A 163 -3.98 8.35 -15.90
CA SER A 163 -4.34 7.91 -14.54
C SER A 163 -4.84 6.45 -14.46
N ARG A 164 -5.24 5.86 -15.60
CA ARG A 164 -5.71 4.48 -15.74
C ARG A 164 -4.69 3.55 -16.42
N ILE A 165 -3.49 4.05 -16.69
CA ILE A 165 -2.39 3.28 -17.31
C ILE A 165 -1.30 3.01 -16.28
N VAL A 166 -0.74 1.81 -16.34
CA VAL A 166 0.51 1.43 -15.69
C VAL A 166 1.45 0.96 -16.79
N ILE A 167 2.67 1.46 -16.82
CA ILE A 167 3.70 0.99 -17.75
C ILE A 167 4.42 -0.18 -17.08
N ALA A 168 4.61 -1.29 -17.78
CA ALA A 168 5.42 -2.41 -17.33
C ALA A 168 6.65 -2.52 -18.22
N TYR A 169 7.80 -2.08 -17.71
CA TYR A 169 9.08 -2.21 -18.42
C TYR A 169 9.61 -3.64 -18.27
N GLU A 170 9.72 -4.33 -19.39
CA GLU A 170 10.09 -5.73 -19.55
C GLU A 170 11.42 -5.83 -20.29
N PRO A 171 12.59 -5.83 -19.60
CA PRO A 171 13.85 -6.17 -20.27
C PRO A 171 13.77 -7.62 -20.74
N VAL A 172 13.44 -7.85 -22.02
CA VAL A 172 13.03 -9.17 -22.53
C VAL A 172 14.15 -10.19 -22.35
N TRP A 173 15.39 -9.72 -22.46
CA TRP A 173 16.61 -10.49 -22.21
C TRP A 173 16.76 -11.01 -20.77
N ALA A 174 16.02 -10.46 -19.81
CA ALA A 174 15.98 -10.87 -18.40
C ALA A 174 14.71 -11.65 -18.01
N ILE A 175 13.87 -12.05 -18.98
CA ILE A 175 12.65 -12.82 -18.74
C ILE A 175 12.90 -14.32 -18.95
N GLY A 176 12.95 -15.09 -17.86
CA GLY A 176 13.05 -16.56 -17.93
C GLY A 176 14.39 -17.08 -18.45
N THR A 177 15.40 -16.22 -18.59
CA THR A 177 16.75 -16.54 -19.07
C THR A 177 17.74 -16.82 -17.94
N GLY A 178 17.34 -16.58 -16.68
CA GLY A 178 18.25 -16.60 -15.52
C GLY A 178 19.18 -15.39 -15.43
N LYS A 179 19.24 -14.53 -16.46
CA LYS A 179 19.86 -13.20 -16.37
C LYS A 179 18.90 -12.26 -15.65
N VAL A 180 19.43 -11.48 -14.71
CA VAL A 180 18.66 -10.51 -13.92
C VAL A 180 19.30 -9.15 -14.13
N ALA A 181 18.52 -8.15 -14.55
CA ALA A 181 19.01 -6.78 -14.61
C ALA A 181 19.38 -6.32 -13.19
N THR A 182 20.50 -5.61 -13.05
CA THR A 182 20.84 -5.03 -11.75
C THR A 182 19.80 -3.98 -11.37
N PRO A 183 19.59 -3.70 -10.07
CA PRO A 183 18.69 -2.64 -9.65
C PRO A 183 19.03 -1.27 -10.28
N GLU A 184 20.30 -1.01 -10.56
CA GLU A 184 20.77 0.21 -11.23
C GLU A 184 20.34 0.26 -12.71
N GLN A 185 20.47 -0.85 -13.45
CA GLN A 185 20.02 -0.94 -14.84
C GLN A 185 18.50 -0.77 -14.97
N ALA A 186 17.75 -1.36 -14.02
CA ALA A 186 16.30 -1.19 -13.95
C ALA A 186 15.93 0.27 -13.66
N GLU A 187 16.59 0.91 -12.68
CA GLU A 187 16.35 2.32 -12.34
C GLU A 187 16.70 3.26 -13.48
N GLU A 188 17.84 3.06 -14.15
CA GLU A 188 18.26 3.87 -15.31
C GLU A 188 17.18 3.89 -16.40
N THR A 189 16.66 2.71 -16.76
CA THR A 189 15.63 2.61 -17.80
C THR A 189 14.29 3.19 -17.33
N HIS A 190 13.92 2.98 -16.06
CA HIS A 190 12.70 3.57 -15.50
C HIS A 190 12.77 5.10 -15.44
N ALA A 191 13.93 5.67 -15.10
CA ALA A 191 14.16 7.11 -15.11
C ALA A 191 14.05 7.67 -16.53
N ALA A 192 14.64 6.99 -17.53
CA ALA A 192 14.53 7.37 -18.94
C ALA A 192 13.07 7.34 -19.44
N ILE A 193 12.32 6.28 -19.13
CA ILE A 193 10.88 6.20 -19.45
C ILE A 193 10.12 7.35 -18.82
N ARG A 194 10.38 7.68 -17.54
CA ARG A 194 9.69 8.78 -16.86
C ARG A 194 10.04 10.14 -17.48
N ALA A 195 11.31 10.37 -17.81
CA ALA A 195 11.75 11.58 -18.50
C ALA A 195 11.09 11.72 -19.88
N TYR A 196 10.95 10.62 -20.63
CA TYR A 196 10.19 10.62 -21.87
C TYR A 196 8.72 11.00 -21.64
N MET A 197 8.06 10.42 -20.64
CA MET A 197 6.67 10.74 -20.31
C MET A 197 6.46 12.22 -19.96
N ALA A 198 7.43 12.84 -19.26
CA ALA A 198 7.39 14.26 -18.92
C ALA A 198 7.41 15.15 -20.16
N LYS A 199 8.26 14.79 -21.14
CA LYS A 199 8.40 15.50 -22.41
C LYS A 199 7.23 15.24 -23.37
N ALA A 200 6.76 14.00 -23.44
CA ALA A 200 5.82 13.55 -24.46
C ALA A 200 4.35 13.76 -24.06
N VAL A 201 4.05 13.81 -22.76
CA VAL A 201 2.69 14.03 -22.24
C VAL A 201 2.66 15.27 -21.35
N SER A 202 3.16 15.17 -20.11
CA SER A 202 3.30 16.28 -19.17
C SER A 202 4.09 15.85 -17.93
N GLU A 203 4.66 16.82 -17.23
CA GLU A 203 5.31 16.60 -15.91
C GLU A 203 4.33 15.97 -14.89
N ASP A 204 3.07 16.40 -14.89
CA ASP A 204 2.06 15.86 -13.96
C ASP A 204 1.77 14.38 -14.23
N VAL A 205 1.66 13.99 -15.51
CA VAL A 205 1.53 12.58 -15.89
C VAL A 205 2.77 11.80 -15.52
N ALA A 206 3.96 12.32 -15.80
CA ALA A 206 5.22 11.64 -15.47
C ALA A 206 5.39 11.38 -13.97
N GLU A 207 4.97 12.31 -13.11
CA GLU A 207 5.03 12.15 -11.66
C GLU A 207 3.99 11.16 -11.10
N LYS A 208 2.86 10.97 -11.80
CA LYS A 208 1.75 10.13 -11.35
C LYS A 208 1.73 8.73 -11.96
N VAL A 209 2.20 8.58 -13.20
CA VAL A 209 2.21 7.29 -13.90
C VAL A 209 3.09 6.31 -13.14
N ARG A 210 2.59 5.10 -12.96
CA ARG A 210 3.32 4.03 -12.28
C ARG A 210 4.05 3.19 -13.32
N ILE A 211 5.34 2.95 -13.07
CA ILE A 211 6.21 2.15 -13.92
C ILE A 211 6.64 0.90 -13.13
N GLN A 212 6.15 -0.26 -13.55
CA GLN A 212 6.50 -1.57 -13.01
C GLN A 212 7.75 -2.11 -13.67
N TYR A 213 8.57 -2.81 -12.89
CA TYR A 213 9.64 -3.65 -13.43
C TYR A 213 9.11 -5.06 -13.70
N GLY A 214 9.27 -5.54 -14.92
CA GLY A 214 8.75 -6.82 -15.45
C GLY A 214 9.82 -7.88 -15.75
N GLY A 215 11.08 -7.64 -15.34
CA GLY A 215 12.14 -8.65 -15.42
C GLY A 215 11.98 -9.77 -14.39
N SER A 216 13.02 -10.59 -14.20
CA SER A 216 13.04 -11.68 -13.22
C SER A 216 13.00 -11.17 -11.76
N VAL A 217 11.79 -10.95 -11.24
CA VAL A 217 11.55 -10.59 -9.84
C VAL A 217 11.40 -11.83 -8.98
N THR A 218 12.11 -11.85 -7.86
CA THR A 218 12.07 -12.90 -6.83
C THR A 218 11.88 -12.29 -5.45
N VAL A 219 11.60 -13.15 -4.47
CA VAL A 219 11.53 -12.77 -3.06
C VAL A 219 12.82 -12.12 -2.56
N ASP A 220 13.96 -12.51 -3.13
CA ASP A 220 15.29 -12.09 -2.68
C ASP A 220 15.68 -10.72 -3.22
N ASN A 221 15.24 -10.36 -4.43
CA ASN A 221 15.62 -9.10 -5.08
C ASN A 221 14.57 -7.98 -5.00
N CYS A 222 13.30 -8.31 -4.74
CA CYS A 222 12.21 -7.33 -4.81
C CYS A 222 12.37 -6.15 -3.83
N ALA A 223 12.92 -6.38 -2.64
CA ALA A 223 13.10 -5.36 -1.62
C ALA A 223 14.15 -4.29 -2.01
N GLU A 224 15.15 -4.65 -2.81
CA GLU A 224 16.14 -3.68 -3.31
C GLU A 224 15.64 -2.95 -4.55
N LEU A 225 14.93 -3.65 -5.43
CA LEU A 225 14.33 -3.03 -6.63
C LEU A 225 13.28 -1.98 -6.25
N ILE A 226 12.37 -2.27 -5.32
CA ILE A 226 11.27 -1.35 -4.98
C ILE A 226 11.73 -0.07 -4.26
N LYS A 227 12.98 -0.05 -3.76
CA LYS A 227 13.57 1.16 -3.16
C LYS A 227 14.06 2.17 -4.20
N LYS A 228 14.16 1.76 -5.46
CA LYS A 228 14.63 2.64 -6.54
C LYS A 228 13.59 3.73 -6.83
N PRO A 229 13.99 5.00 -7.02
CA PRO A 229 13.07 6.14 -7.10
C PRO A 229 11.98 6.03 -8.17
N ASN A 230 12.28 5.37 -9.29
CA ASN A 230 11.38 5.30 -10.44
C ASN A 230 10.72 3.92 -10.62
N ILE A 231 10.96 2.97 -9.72
CA ILE A 231 10.32 1.64 -9.71
C ILE A 231 9.09 1.67 -8.80
N ASP A 232 7.90 1.63 -9.41
CA ASP A 232 6.62 1.75 -8.69
C ASP A 232 5.95 0.39 -8.45
N GLY A 233 6.66 -0.71 -8.66
CA GLY A 233 6.16 -2.06 -8.44
C GLY A 233 6.63 -3.06 -9.49
N PHE A 234 5.90 -4.16 -9.63
CA PHE A 234 6.37 -5.34 -10.38
C PHE A 234 5.29 -5.96 -11.25
N LEU A 235 5.67 -6.46 -12.43
CA LEU A 235 4.90 -7.42 -13.21
C LEU A 235 5.58 -8.79 -13.11
N VAL A 236 5.10 -9.63 -12.21
CA VAL A 236 5.74 -10.89 -11.82
C VAL A 236 5.26 -12.03 -12.71
N GLY A 237 6.19 -12.72 -13.37
CA GLY A 237 5.93 -13.93 -14.17
C GLY A 237 5.82 -15.19 -13.32
N GLY A 238 6.75 -16.13 -13.46
CA GLY A 238 6.65 -17.47 -12.86
C GLY A 238 6.53 -17.51 -11.32
N ALA A 239 7.09 -16.53 -10.60
CA ALA A 239 6.93 -16.43 -9.15
C ALA A 239 5.47 -16.08 -8.72
N SER A 240 4.63 -15.61 -9.66
CA SER A 240 3.20 -15.42 -9.44
C SER A 240 2.40 -16.72 -9.41
N LEU A 241 2.98 -17.85 -9.82
CA LEU A 241 2.33 -19.17 -9.78
C LEU A 241 2.61 -19.92 -8.47
N LYS A 242 3.03 -19.21 -7.42
CA LYS A 242 3.43 -19.75 -6.12
C LYS A 242 2.98 -18.82 -4.99
N ALA A 243 2.98 -19.34 -3.75
CA ALA A 243 2.74 -18.53 -2.55
C ALA A 243 3.73 -17.36 -2.38
N SER A 244 4.94 -17.48 -2.92
CA SER A 244 5.98 -16.43 -2.93
C SER A 244 5.52 -15.11 -3.55
N PHE A 245 4.48 -15.12 -4.40
CA PHE A 245 3.87 -13.91 -4.91
C PHE A 245 3.42 -12.95 -3.80
N MET A 246 2.77 -13.49 -2.77
CA MET A 246 2.28 -12.68 -1.66
C MET A 246 3.42 -12.17 -0.78
N GLU A 247 4.54 -12.89 -0.71
CA GLU A 247 5.75 -12.40 -0.03
C GLU A 247 6.36 -11.22 -0.80
N ILE A 248 6.42 -11.29 -2.14
CA ILE A 248 6.85 -10.15 -2.99
C ILE A 248 5.93 -8.94 -2.75
N VAL A 249 4.61 -9.15 -2.71
CA VAL A 249 3.63 -8.09 -2.41
C VAL A 249 3.88 -7.47 -1.03
N GLN A 250 4.12 -8.28 0.00
CA GLN A 250 4.39 -7.79 1.36
C GLN A 250 5.70 -6.99 1.42
N LYS A 251 6.79 -7.49 0.82
CA LYS A 251 8.08 -6.78 0.75
C LYS A 251 8.02 -5.49 -0.07
N SER A 252 7.08 -5.41 -1.01
CA SER A 252 6.81 -4.21 -1.82
C SER A 252 5.86 -3.22 -1.14
N THR A 253 5.22 -3.62 -0.04
CA THR A 253 4.30 -2.75 0.70
C THR A 253 5.11 -1.76 1.52
N PRO A 254 4.92 -0.44 1.35
CA PRO A 254 5.66 0.55 2.12
C PRO A 254 5.50 0.31 3.63
N PRO A 255 6.59 0.46 4.42
CA PRO A 255 6.50 0.34 5.86
C PRO A 255 5.47 1.33 6.40
N PRO A 256 4.86 1.05 7.56
CA PRO A 256 4.00 2.02 8.22
C PRO A 256 4.76 3.35 8.37
N VAL A 257 4.20 4.42 7.84
CA VAL A 257 4.72 5.76 8.12
C VAL A 257 4.52 6.02 9.60
N LEU A 258 5.60 5.98 10.38
CA LEU A 258 5.57 6.37 11.78
C LEU A 258 5.23 7.86 11.83
N LYS A 259 3.97 8.18 12.17
CA LYS A 259 3.58 9.57 12.39
C LYS A 259 4.28 10.07 13.64
N LYS A 260 4.88 11.26 13.57
CA LYS A 260 5.37 11.94 14.78
C LYS A 260 4.21 12.03 15.79
N PRO A 261 4.43 11.73 17.08
CA PRO A 261 3.38 11.86 18.08
C PRO A 261 2.86 13.30 18.08
N LYS A 262 1.54 13.45 17.96
CA LYS A 262 0.89 14.73 18.21
C LYS A 262 0.75 14.88 19.72
N TRP A 263 1.37 15.91 20.27
CA TRP A 263 1.26 16.25 21.68
C TRP A 263 -0.04 17.04 21.90
N SER A 264 -0.76 16.66 22.96
CA SER A 264 -2.02 17.24 23.39
C SER A 264 -1.89 17.77 24.82
N LYS A 265 -2.82 18.64 25.20
CA LYS A 265 -2.91 19.20 26.55
C LYS A 265 -3.95 18.46 27.38
N ILE A 266 -3.82 18.46 28.70
CA ILE A 266 -4.75 17.75 29.61
C ILE A 266 -6.22 18.12 29.35
N THR A 267 -6.51 19.38 29.02
CA THR A 267 -7.87 19.83 28.69
C THR A 267 -8.45 19.22 27.42
N ASP A 268 -7.63 18.60 26.56
CA ASP A 268 -8.12 17.90 25.36
C ASP A 268 -8.71 16.51 25.68
N LEU A 269 -8.56 16.03 26.93
CA LEU A 269 -9.09 14.75 27.37
C LEU A 269 -10.62 14.74 27.40
N ASN A 270 -11.19 13.64 26.93
CA ASN A 270 -12.62 13.34 27.02
C ASN A 270 -12.82 11.82 27.22
N PRO A 271 -14.03 11.37 27.58
CA PRO A 271 -14.31 9.96 27.90
C PRO A 271 -13.95 8.95 26.81
N THR A 272 -13.83 9.38 25.55
CA THR A 272 -13.55 8.52 24.39
C THR A 272 -12.11 8.58 23.89
N THR A 273 -11.26 9.36 24.57
CA THR A 273 -9.89 9.65 24.11
C THR A 273 -9.02 8.39 24.05
N LYS A 274 -8.33 8.22 22.91
CA LYS A 274 -7.37 7.14 22.64
C LYS A 274 -6.14 7.69 21.94
N GLY A 275 -4.98 7.06 22.14
CA GLY A 275 -3.74 7.47 21.47
C GLY A 275 -3.18 8.80 21.97
N PHE A 276 -3.48 9.16 23.21
CA PHE A 276 -3.14 10.44 23.80
C PHE A 276 -1.65 10.51 24.12
N ASN A 277 -1.00 11.61 23.71
CA ASN A 277 0.39 11.88 24.02
C ASN A 277 0.49 13.23 24.72
N CYS A 278 1.11 13.27 25.88
CA CYS A 278 1.28 14.50 26.65
C CYS A 278 2.59 14.49 27.44
N MET A 279 3.05 15.69 27.74
CA MET A 279 4.10 15.95 28.72
C MET A 279 3.42 16.31 30.02
N LEU A 280 3.89 15.75 31.13
CA LEU A 280 3.24 15.87 32.42
C LEU A 280 4.26 16.20 33.50
N LYS A 281 3.80 16.88 34.54
CA LYS A 281 4.49 16.98 35.82
C LYS A 281 3.63 16.29 36.88
N CYS A 282 4.25 15.38 37.63
CA CYS A 282 3.57 14.68 38.71
C CYS A 282 3.36 15.63 39.91
N THR A 283 2.11 15.79 40.35
CA THR A 283 1.74 16.63 41.51
C THR A 283 1.44 15.81 42.75
N LYS A 284 1.09 14.53 42.59
CA LYS A 284 0.92 13.59 43.69
C LYS A 284 1.53 12.26 43.31
N ALA A 285 2.48 11.80 44.14
CA ALA A 285 3.19 10.56 43.91
C ALA A 285 2.24 9.36 43.76
N ALA A 286 2.67 8.38 42.98
CA ALA A 286 1.89 7.17 42.78
C ALA A 286 1.67 6.40 44.09
N ALA A 287 0.42 6.01 44.33
CA ALA A 287 0.04 5.16 45.45
C ALA A 287 -0.90 4.06 44.95
N GLN A 288 -0.92 2.94 45.68
CA GLN A 288 -1.87 1.86 45.40
C GLN A 288 -3.30 2.34 45.69
N VAL A 289 -4.23 2.04 44.79
CA VAL A 289 -5.65 2.35 44.98
C VAL A 289 -6.21 1.48 46.09
N GLU A 290 -6.86 2.12 47.07
CA GLU A 290 -7.46 1.42 48.20
C GLU A 290 -8.51 0.41 47.73
N GLY A 291 -8.45 -0.80 48.28
CA GLY A 291 -9.38 -1.88 47.92
C GLY A 291 -9.14 -2.53 46.54
N THR A 292 -8.11 -2.13 45.78
CA THR A 292 -7.77 -2.75 44.49
C THR A 292 -6.29 -3.14 44.43
N GLU A 293 -6.02 -4.44 44.48
CA GLU A 293 -4.64 -4.94 44.39
C GLU A 293 -4.05 -4.75 42.98
N GLY A 294 -2.81 -4.27 42.90
CA GLY A 294 -2.07 -4.14 41.65
C GLY A 294 -2.53 -2.99 40.73
N VAL A 295 -3.31 -2.03 41.25
CA VAL A 295 -3.64 -0.78 40.55
C VAL A 295 -3.06 0.38 41.33
N PHE A 296 -2.32 1.23 40.63
CA PHE A 296 -1.66 2.41 41.18
C PHE A 296 -2.14 3.65 40.46
N GLU A 297 -2.30 4.74 41.21
CA GLU A 297 -2.71 6.04 40.69
C GLU A 297 -1.75 7.13 41.14
N ALA A 298 -1.39 8.01 40.21
CA ALA A 298 -0.67 9.26 40.45
C ALA A 298 -1.51 10.42 39.92
N VAL A 299 -1.33 11.62 40.49
CA VAL A 299 -1.94 12.84 39.93
C VAL A 299 -0.86 13.57 39.14
N CYS A 300 -1.14 13.82 37.87
CA CYS A 300 -0.20 14.42 36.93
C CYS A 300 -0.93 15.47 36.09
N GLY A 301 -0.23 16.49 35.64
CA GLY A 301 -0.85 17.49 34.78
C GLY A 301 0.11 18.35 33.98
N ASP A 302 -0.45 19.33 33.29
CA ASP A 302 0.24 20.39 32.58
C ASP A 302 -0.32 21.77 32.95
N ASP A 303 0.12 22.81 32.24
CA ASP A 303 -0.36 24.20 32.38
C ASP A 303 -1.86 24.40 32.08
N THR A 304 -2.56 23.40 31.56
CA THR A 304 -4.00 23.46 31.25
C THR A 304 -4.87 22.76 32.28
N GLY A 305 -4.35 21.74 32.97
CA GLY A 305 -5.09 21.02 33.99
C GLY A 305 -4.32 19.84 34.58
N MET A 306 -4.96 19.11 35.48
CA MET A 306 -4.47 17.84 36.02
C MET A 306 -5.45 16.70 35.74
N CYS A 307 -4.93 15.48 35.80
CA CYS A 307 -5.70 14.25 35.69
C CYS A 307 -5.08 13.16 36.57
N THR A 308 -5.86 12.14 36.86
CA THR A 308 -5.38 10.93 37.52
C THR A 308 -4.88 9.93 36.48
N VAL A 309 -3.60 9.59 36.56
CA VAL A 309 -2.95 8.58 35.73
C VAL A 309 -3.00 7.24 36.46
N SER A 310 -3.57 6.22 35.82
CA SER A 310 -3.77 4.89 36.40
C SER A 310 -2.98 3.82 35.64
N PHE A 311 -2.30 2.94 36.37
CA PHE A 311 -1.46 1.90 35.79
C PHE A 311 -1.35 0.66 36.70
N ARG A 312 -0.89 -0.45 36.13
CA ARG A 312 -0.77 -1.74 36.84
C ARG A 312 0.66 -2.19 37.12
N ASN A 313 1.64 -1.60 36.43
CA ASN A 313 3.04 -1.93 36.66
C ASN A 313 3.57 -1.14 37.87
N LYS A 314 3.94 -1.83 38.95
CA LYS A 314 4.47 -1.22 40.18
C LYS A 314 5.76 -0.43 39.94
N ASP A 315 6.58 -0.82 38.96
CA ASP A 315 7.85 -0.13 38.65
C ASP A 315 7.61 1.32 38.18
N LEU A 316 6.43 1.62 37.65
CA LEU A 316 6.06 2.98 37.26
C LEU A 316 5.85 3.91 38.47
N CYS A 317 5.69 3.37 39.68
CA CYS A 317 5.66 4.18 40.90
C CYS A 317 7.00 4.88 41.16
N ASP A 318 8.12 4.27 40.78
CA ASP A 318 9.46 4.81 41.04
C ASP A 318 9.76 6.06 40.20
N ILE A 319 9.10 6.19 39.04
CA ILE A 319 9.22 7.37 38.17
C ILE A 319 8.14 8.41 38.47
N CYS A 320 7.00 8.02 39.04
CA CYS A 320 5.88 8.91 39.38
C CYS A 320 6.04 9.52 40.77
N LYS A 321 7.14 10.23 41.00
CA LYS A 321 7.39 10.99 42.24
C LYS A 321 6.90 12.43 42.08
N GLU A 322 6.50 13.07 43.18
CA GLU A 322 6.10 14.47 43.15
C GLU A 322 7.21 15.36 42.55
N GLY A 323 6.83 16.23 41.63
CA GLY A 323 7.74 17.07 40.85
C GLY A 323 8.37 16.39 39.62
N ALA A 324 8.22 15.08 39.44
CA ALA A 324 8.81 14.36 38.30
C ALA A 324 8.24 14.85 36.97
N SER A 325 9.14 15.07 36.01
CA SER A 325 8.79 15.34 34.61
C SER A 325 8.60 14.03 33.86
N LEU A 326 7.42 13.85 33.28
CA LEU A 326 6.98 12.59 32.70
C LEU A 326 6.57 12.79 31.25
N ARG A 327 6.89 11.78 30.45
CA ARG A 327 6.50 11.68 29.05
C ARG A 327 5.57 10.50 28.90
N MET A 328 4.38 10.77 28.35
CA MET A 328 3.39 9.73 28.09
C MET A 328 2.97 9.71 26.63
N GLN A 329 2.86 8.52 26.06
CA GLN A 329 2.44 8.31 24.68
C GLN A 329 1.47 7.15 24.58
N ASN A 330 0.53 7.27 23.65
CA ASN A 330 -0.47 6.25 23.34
C ASN A 330 -1.28 5.79 24.57
N ALA A 331 -1.59 6.72 25.47
CA ALA A 331 -2.50 6.48 26.59
C ALA A 331 -3.95 6.55 26.13
N ALA A 332 -4.86 6.00 26.93
CA ALA A 332 -6.29 6.04 26.67
C ALA A 332 -7.05 6.40 27.94
N VAL A 333 -8.20 7.04 27.78
CA VAL A 333 -9.12 7.26 28.91
C VAL A 333 -9.91 5.99 29.17
N ARG A 334 -10.07 5.64 30.45
CA ARG A 334 -11.07 4.68 30.92
C ARG A 334 -11.97 5.33 31.96
N MET A 335 -13.26 5.04 31.85
CA MET A 335 -14.23 5.38 32.87
C MET A 335 -14.11 4.39 34.03
N VAL A 336 -14.05 4.91 35.26
CA VAL A 336 -14.11 4.11 36.48
C VAL A 336 -15.48 4.22 37.13
N LYS A 337 -15.75 3.34 38.11
CA LYS A 337 -17.00 3.35 38.87
C LYS A 337 -17.25 4.75 39.45
N GLY A 338 -18.47 5.26 39.27
CA GLY A 338 -18.84 6.63 39.64
C GLY A 338 -18.66 7.66 38.53
N GLY A 339 -18.39 7.26 37.28
CA GLY A 339 -18.44 8.20 36.14
C GLY A 339 -17.21 9.07 35.97
N TYR A 340 -16.08 8.72 36.58
CA TYR A 340 -14.84 9.51 36.51
C TYR A 340 -13.87 9.00 35.46
N MET A 341 -13.09 9.89 34.86
CA MET A 341 -12.04 9.53 33.91
C MET A 341 -10.72 9.19 34.61
N ARG A 342 -10.04 8.16 34.11
CA ARG A 342 -8.63 7.88 34.38
C ARG A 342 -7.86 7.82 33.08
N LEU A 343 -6.69 8.43 33.06
CA LEU A 343 -5.75 8.31 31.96
C LEU A 343 -4.92 7.05 32.19
N VAL A 344 -5.15 6.01 31.40
CA VAL A 344 -4.61 4.67 31.65
C VAL A 344 -3.35 4.42 30.84
N VAL A 345 -2.32 3.92 31.52
CA VAL A 345 -1.11 3.36 30.92
C VAL A 345 -1.29 1.85 30.81
N ASP A 346 -1.36 1.36 29.58
CA ASP A 346 -1.43 -0.08 29.29
C ASP A 346 -0.20 -0.59 28.54
N LYS A 347 -0.23 -1.84 28.08
CA LYS A 347 0.89 -2.48 27.37
C LYS A 347 1.27 -1.81 26.04
N TRP A 348 0.43 -0.94 25.50
CA TRP A 348 0.66 -0.18 24.28
C TRP A 348 1.08 1.26 24.55
N SER A 349 1.04 1.69 25.81
CA SER A 349 1.44 3.02 26.22
C SER A 349 2.94 3.05 26.53
N ALA A 350 3.59 4.16 26.18
CA ALA A 350 4.93 4.46 26.67
C ALA A 350 4.82 5.50 27.78
N PHE A 351 5.26 5.17 28.99
CA PHE A 351 5.24 6.07 30.13
C PHE A 351 6.57 6.00 30.86
N LYS A 352 7.31 7.11 30.82
CA LYS A 352 8.72 7.18 31.25
C LYS A 352 9.07 8.60 31.67
N PRO A 353 10.22 8.82 32.34
CA PRO A 353 10.74 10.17 32.56
C PRO A 353 10.86 10.93 31.24
N ALA A 354 10.58 12.23 31.29
CA ALA A 354 10.83 13.13 30.18
C ALA A 354 12.33 13.20 29.87
N ASP A 355 12.69 13.30 28.59
CA ASP A 355 14.09 13.39 28.16
C ASP A 355 14.75 14.70 28.68
N GLU A 356 13.93 15.75 28.85
CA GLU A 356 14.29 17.02 29.50
C GLU A 356 13.21 17.40 30.54
N PRO A 357 13.57 18.08 31.65
CA PRO A 357 12.59 18.57 32.61
C PRO A 357 11.55 19.50 31.98
N VAL A 358 10.28 19.37 32.37
CA VAL A 358 9.21 20.26 31.90
C VAL A 358 9.18 21.55 32.72
N ASP A 359 9.06 22.69 32.04
CA ASP A 359 9.14 24.04 32.65
C ASP A 359 7.78 24.70 32.90
N PHE A 360 6.70 23.91 32.98
CA PHE A 360 5.38 24.42 33.32
C PHE A 360 4.99 24.12 34.76
N GLU A 361 4.17 25.01 35.33
CA GLU A 361 3.42 24.73 36.55
C GLU A 361 2.09 24.06 36.20
N VAL A 362 1.71 23.05 36.98
CA VAL A 362 0.46 22.34 36.75
C VAL A 362 -0.72 23.19 37.19
N LYS A 363 -1.71 23.37 36.32
CA LYS A 363 -2.93 24.09 36.68
C LYS A 363 -3.83 23.22 37.56
N THR A 364 -3.61 23.32 38.87
CA THR A 364 -4.28 22.45 39.84
C THR A 364 -5.76 22.74 40.04
N SER A 365 -6.24 23.91 39.64
CA SER A 365 -7.65 24.30 39.73
C SER A 365 -8.55 23.59 38.71
N ASN A 366 -7.98 22.83 37.77
CA ASN A 366 -8.71 22.17 36.69
C ASN A 366 -8.38 20.67 36.66
N ASP A 367 -9.05 19.90 37.51
CA ASP A 367 -8.92 18.44 37.54
C ASP A 367 -9.98 17.79 36.62
N VAL A 368 -9.54 17.33 35.45
CA VAL A 368 -10.45 16.67 34.49
C VAL A 368 -10.87 15.27 34.96
N SER A 369 -10.15 14.69 35.92
CA SER A 369 -10.46 13.39 36.52
C SER A 369 -11.44 13.47 37.70
N SER A 370 -11.72 14.68 38.19
CA SER A 370 -12.77 14.93 39.20
C SER A 370 -14.13 15.31 38.58
N VAL A 371 -14.22 15.41 37.25
CA VAL A 371 -15.48 15.65 36.54
C VAL A 371 -16.25 14.33 36.48
N GLU A 372 -17.47 14.33 37.01
CA GLU A 372 -18.41 13.21 36.91
C GLU A 372 -19.14 13.24 35.56
N TYR A 373 -19.16 12.11 34.88
CA TYR A 373 -19.88 11.91 33.63
C TYR A 373 -21.02 10.92 33.85
N GLU A 374 -22.21 11.31 33.42
CA GLU A 374 -23.38 10.44 33.41
C GLU A 374 -23.42 9.62 32.12
N LEU A 375 -23.70 8.32 32.25
CA LEU A 375 -23.99 7.47 31.10
C LEU A 375 -25.45 7.72 30.71
N VAL A 376 -25.70 8.23 29.50
CA VAL A 376 -27.06 8.41 29.02
C VAL A 376 -27.54 7.09 28.41
N ASP A 377 -28.60 6.49 28.98
CA ASP A 377 -29.12 5.17 28.59
C ASP A 377 -29.70 5.10 27.17
N ALA A 378 -29.92 6.25 26.52
CA ALA A 378 -30.34 6.34 25.13
C ALA A 378 -29.78 7.60 24.46
N TRP A 379 -29.06 7.43 23.35
CA TRP A 379 -28.89 8.51 22.38
C TRP A 379 -30.23 8.69 21.65
N PRO A 380 -30.82 9.90 21.60
CA PRO A 380 -31.92 10.13 20.69
C PRO A 380 -31.40 9.96 19.25
N ASP A 381 -32.02 9.04 18.51
CA ASP A 381 -31.65 8.65 17.14
C ASP A 381 -31.57 9.83 16.15
#